data_AF-A0A3D9Q3N1-F1
#
_entry.id   AF-A0A3D9Q3N1-F1
#
_cell.length_a   1.000
_cell.length_b   1.000
_cell.length_c   1.000
_cell.angle_alpha   90.00
_cell.angle_beta   90.00
_cell.angle_gamma   90.00
#
_symmetry.space_group_name_H-M   'P 1'
#
loop_
_entity.id
_entity.type
_entity.pdbx_description
1 polymer ?
#
loop_
_entity_poly.entity_id
_entity_poly.type
_entity_poly.pdbx_seq_one_letter_code
_entity_poly.pdbx_strand_id
1 'polypeptide(L)'
;MNKHKHKLKLKLKPKHKLLALLAAALLTTYASHEAAAQSVSNTTSYGIDAAMFNSENKVPTAKPLWSADLDKPTTEKREQPVLAISNGNLYYVAGGVLHARNAKTGKQLWTYGSKLKSGSAVAANGAIYVSGETDNSIYRVDTAGKGKRICQLAKTDTLTAFSIDGSTLYLTTSKGLVSFNLATGQENWHNGVRGSANMTKVGNVLLNPTFESGAITVNTWYAVDAQTGKSLWQLSGSHSQLLKVEGTKLYMLDDWPKTDSSKYVADIDIVDLSTGTIISSKSFVPIKQDVDPLGQYASRVVMDANNIYVANQYHELYTYNFNADQTTIKPSVMGDSGQWILGPYDGKQFYRNSDNIGIHARKRFDQTPVYYEGLDNPASRVDFNQSGMFVGQTDGEVYALNVTTGKALFRYQTAARSFGQFQVSGSQLLVQAEGKLYAFTIPAELTKPLTASTSTSAYKKAQATLVLNGQSKPINPSMMTINNRMLVPLRFLSEELGAQVTYNTATKQAAITLGSHTFTIQEDTPYAETGTGKEQVALFSSPVVLNGSLYLPISDAGSLLGVKVVWNGGPRTVEVKTS
;
A
#
# COMPACT_ATOMS: atom_id res chain seq x y z
N MET A 1 -55.33 42.40 -68.52
CA MET A 1 -55.24 43.42 -67.45
C MET A 1 -53.95 43.17 -66.67
N ASN A 2 -53.05 44.14 -66.39
CA ASN A 2 -53.16 45.28 -65.44
C ASN A 2 -53.65 44.82 -64.04
N LYS A 3 -53.08 45.15 -62.88
CA LYS A 3 -51.92 45.96 -62.38
C LYS A 3 -51.65 45.49 -60.91
N HIS A 4 -50.52 45.70 -60.19
CA HIS A 4 -49.18 46.25 -60.44
C HIS A 4 -48.25 45.97 -59.21
N LYS A 5 -46.93 45.71 -59.43
CA LYS A 5 -45.77 46.27 -58.65
C LYS A 5 -45.57 45.87 -57.16
N HIS A 6 -44.39 45.88 -56.52
CA HIS A 6 -42.95 46.17 -56.82
C HIS A 6 -42.12 45.45 -55.70
N LYS A 7 -40.99 44.72 -55.86
CA LYS A 7 -39.58 45.09 -56.20
C LYS A 7 -39.08 46.37 -55.44
N LEU A 8 -37.87 46.49 -54.85
CA LEU A 8 -36.61 45.72 -54.96
C LEU A 8 -35.67 45.98 -53.74
N LYS A 9 -34.63 45.14 -53.63
CA LYS A 9 -33.36 45.25 -52.86
C LYS A 9 -32.70 46.65 -52.86
N LEU A 10 -31.80 46.91 -51.88
CA LEU A 10 -30.35 47.08 -52.17
C LEU A 10 -29.43 46.83 -50.95
N LYS A 11 -28.16 46.48 -51.21
CA LYS A 11 -27.04 46.37 -50.24
C LYS A 11 -26.19 47.65 -50.26
N LEU A 12 -25.43 47.94 -49.19
CA LEU A 12 -24.03 48.40 -49.24
C LEU A 12 -23.34 48.38 -47.85
N LYS A 13 -22.03 48.10 -47.82
CA LYS A 13 -21.12 48.22 -46.64
C LYS A 13 -20.17 49.44 -46.86
N PRO A 14 -19.03 49.59 -46.13
CA PRO A 14 -18.89 50.34 -44.88
C PRO A 14 -17.90 51.53 -44.99
N LYS A 15 -17.84 52.45 -44.01
CA LYS A 15 -16.66 53.33 -43.80
C LYS A 15 -16.42 53.66 -42.32
N HIS A 16 -15.15 53.66 -41.92
CA HIS A 16 -14.68 54.09 -40.59
C HIS A 16 -14.59 55.63 -40.49
N LYS A 17 -14.58 56.17 -39.25
CA LYS A 17 -13.49 57.04 -38.79
C LYS A 17 -13.42 57.16 -37.26
N LEU A 18 -12.19 57.35 -36.79
CA LEU A 18 -11.73 57.49 -35.41
C LEU A 18 -12.17 58.81 -34.76
N LEU A 19 -12.29 58.85 -33.44
CA LEU A 19 -11.63 59.86 -32.60
C LEU A 19 -11.44 59.30 -31.17
N ALA A 20 -10.38 59.70 -30.49
CA ALA A 20 -10.04 59.27 -29.14
C ALA A 20 -9.53 60.46 -28.32
N LEU A 21 -9.78 60.50 -27.02
CA LEU A 21 -8.93 61.17 -26.02
C LEU A 21 -9.34 60.84 -24.57
N LEU A 22 -8.31 60.76 -23.72
CA LEU A 22 -8.31 60.65 -22.25
C LEU A 22 -9.21 61.71 -21.58
N ALA A 23 -9.66 61.62 -20.32
CA ALA A 23 -8.93 61.26 -19.09
C ALA A 23 -9.90 61.08 -17.89
N ALA A 24 -9.42 60.52 -16.78
CA ALA A 24 -10.17 60.38 -15.53
C ALA A 24 -9.94 61.54 -14.55
N ALA A 25 -10.95 61.87 -13.74
CA ALA A 25 -10.79 62.60 -12.49
C ALA A 25 -11.90 62.20 -11.50
N LEU A 26 -11.56 61.99 -10.23
CA LEU A 26 -12.51 61.67 -9.16
C LEU A 26 -13.37 62.90 -8.83
N LEU A 27 -14.63 62.64 -8.45
CA LEU A 27 -15.33 63.45 -7.47
C LEU A 27 -16.11 62.54 -6.53
N THR A 28 -15.75 62.58 -5.25
CA THR A 28 -16.34 61.76 -4.19
C THR A 28 -17.66 62.35 -3.72
N THR A 29 -18.72 61.54 -3.71
CA THR A 29 -19.88 61.77 -2.85
C THR A 29 -20.16 60.51 -2.04
N TYR A 30 -20.20 60.67 -0.71
CA TYR A 30 -20.54 59.60 0.22
C TYR A 30 -22.00 59.18 0.02
N ALA A 31 -22.22 58.05 -0.64
CA ALA A 31 -23.45 57.30 -0.48
C ALA A 31 -23.31 56.44 0.79
N SER A 32 -23.94 56.89 1.87
CA SER A 32 -24.03 56.16 3.13
C SER A 32 -24.49 54.72 2.89
N HIS A 33 -23.74 53.75 3.40
CA HIS A 33 -24.25 52.39 3.54
C HIS A 33 -25.43 52.42 4.50
N GLU A 34 -26.65 52.28 3.98
CA GLU A 34 -27.71 51.66 4.76
C GLU A 34 -27.27 50.22 5.01
N ALA A 35 -26.64 50.00 6.16
CA ALA A 35 -26.47 48.69 6.72
C ALA A 35 -27.86 48.15 7.03
N ALA A 36 -28.45 47.44 6.06
CA ALA A 36 -29.53 46.52 6.32
C ALA A 36 -28.97 45.44 7.27
N ALA A 37 -29.10 45.70 8.57
CA ALA A 37 -28.80 44.75 9.61
C ALA A 37 -29.76 43.57 9.45
N GLN A 38 -29.37 42.58 8.66
CA GLN A 38 -29.96 41.26 8.74
C GLN A 38 -29.78 40.81 10.19
N SER A 39 -30.88 40.76 10.93
CA SER A 39 -30.95 40.08 12.21
C SER A 39 -30.77 38.59 11.95
N VAL A 40 -29.51 38.16 11.80
CA VAL A 40 -29.14 36.75 11.80
C VAL A 40 -29.53 36.22 13.18
N SER A 41 -30.68 35.58 13.22
CA SER A 41 -31.19 34.96 14.43
C SER A 41 -30.28 33.80 14.79
N ASN A 42 -29.51 33.96 15.87
CA ASN A 42 -28.61 32.93 16.40
C ASN A 42 -29.36 31.65 16.86
N THR A 43 -30.69 31.62 16.81
CA THR A 43 -31.52 30.44 17.05
C THR A 43 -32.06 29.79 15.77
N THR A 44 -31.92 30.43 14.60
CA THR A 44 -32.42 29.90 13.30
C THR A 44 -31.41 29.98 12.15
N SER A 45 -30.20 30.50 12.38
CA SER A 45 -29.09 30.47 11.42
C SER A 45 -27.75 30.44 12.17
N TYR A 46 -26.83 29.60 11.69
CA TYR A 46 -25.45 29.54 12.15
C TYR A 46 -24.53 29.62 10.93
N GLY A 47 -23.59 30.55 10.97
CA GLY A 47 -22.54 30.70 9.97
C GLY A 47 -21.18 30.65 10.64
N ILE A 48 -20.27 29.85 10.08
CA ILE A 48 -18.84 29.90 10.38
C ILE A 48 -18.24 31.14 9.72
N ASP A 49 -17.29 31.80 10.40
CA ASP A 49 -16.52 32.88 9.76
C ASP A 49 -15.69 32.28 8.62
N ALA A 50 -15.88 32.81 7.41
CA ALA A 50 -15.16 32.37 6.22
C ALA A 50 -13.63 32.51 6.38
N ALA A 51 -13.16 33.44 7.21
CA ALA A 51 -11.74 33.57 7.52
C ALA A 51 -11.16 32.36 8.27
N MET A 52 -11.98 31.55 8.96
CA MET A 52 -11.53 30.31 9.63
C MET A 52 -11.15 29.20 8.63
N PHE A 53 -11.66 29.26 7.40
CA PHE A 53 -11.43 28.26 6.36
C PHE A 53 -10.75 28.83 5.11
N ASN A 54 -10.49 30.14 5.06
CA ASN A 54 -9.72 30.78 3.99
C ASN A 54 -8.20 30.54 4.11
N SER A 55 -7.80 29.35 4.57
CA SER A 55 -6.48 28.82 4.33
C SER A 55 -6.38 28.43 2.85
N GLU A 56 -6.00 29.38 1.99
CA GLU A 56 -5.63 29.08 0.61
C GLU A 56 -4.70 27.86 0.60
N ASN A 57 -5.14 26.78 -0.04
CA ASN A 57 -4.36 25.56 -0.10
C ASN A 57 -3.15 25.81 -1.02
N LYS A 58 -1.99 26.03 -0.39
CA LYS A 58 -0.74 26.52 -1.01
C LYS A 58 0.00 25.46 -1.82
N VAL A 59 -0.50 24.23 -1.85
CA VAL A 59 0.10 23.14 -2.62
C VAL A 59 -0.02 23.47 -4.12
N PRO A 60 1.10 23.50 -4.87
CA PRO A 60 1.07 23.89 -6.28
C PRO A 60 0.20 22.96 -7.13
N THR A 61 -0.65 23.52 -7.99
CA THR A 61 -1.43 22.73 -8.95
C THR A 61 -0.55 22.25 -10.09
N ALA A 62 -0.49 20.93 -10.31
CA ALA A 62 0.20 20.35 -11.45
C ALA A 62 -0.61 20.51 -12.74
N LYS A 63 0.08 20.53 -13.89
CA LYS A 63 -0.53 20.35 -15.20
C LYS A 63 -0.25 18.93 -15.70
N PRO A 64 -1.26 18.16 -16.16
CA PRO A 64 -1.00 16.87 -16.76
C PRO A 64 -0.17 17.03 -18.05
N LEU A 65 0.83 16.18 -18.22
CA LEU A 65 1.66 16.07 -19.42
C LEU A 65 0.84 15.60 -20.61
N TRP A 66 -0.06 14.66 -20.35
CA TRP A 66 -1.07 14.15 -21.26
C TRP A 66 -2.22 13.54 -20.45
N SER A 67 -3.37 13.33 -21.11
CA SER A 67 -4.47 12.53 -20.58
C SER A 67 -5.06 11.63 -21.67
N ALA A 68 -5.81 10.62 -21.24
CA ALA A 68 -6.52 9.70 -22.11
C ALA A 68 -7.87 9.33 -21.47
N ASP A 69 -8.86 9.04 -22.30
CA ASP A 69 -10.15 8.51 -21.83
C ASP A 69 -10.05 7.00 -21.60
N LEU A 70 -10.77 6.53 -20.58
CA LEU A 70 -10.96 5.14 -20.18
C LEU A 70 -12.47 4.85 -20.09
N ASP A 71 -12.83 3.56 -19.99
CA ASP A 71 -14.19 3.20 -19.57
C ASP A 71 -14.43 3.66 -18.12
N LYS A 72 -15.64 4.15 -17.85
CA LYS A 72 -16.08 4.44 -16.48
C LYS A 72 -16.48 3.15 -15.77
N PRO A 73 -16.22 3.02 -14.46
CA PRO A 73 -16.84 1.96 -13.65
C PRO A 73 -18.37 1.99 -13.77
N THR A 74 -18.99 0.82 -13.73
CA THR A 74 -20.45 0.66 -13.73
C THR A 74 -20.95 0.27 -12.33
N THR A 75 -22.27 0.24 -12.14
CA THR A 75 -22.89 -0.26 -10.91
C THR A 75 -22.51 -1.71 -10.60
N GLU A 76 -22.35 -2.53 -11.64
CA GLU A 76 -21.96 -3.94 -11.63
C GLU A 76 -20.44 -4.13 -11.51
N LYS A 77 -19.65 -3.28 -12.18
CA LYS A 77 -18.19 -3.30 -12.16
C LYS A 77 -17.64 -1.97 -11.64
N ARG A 78 -17.56 -1.87 -10.31
CA ARG A 78 -17.11 -0.66 -9.59
C ARG A 78 -15.59 -0.45 -9.58
N GLU A 79 -14.83 -1.48 -9.95
CA GLU A 79 -13.38 -1.43 -10.08
C GLU A 79 -12.96 -0.70 -11.37
N GLN A 80 -11.87 0.07 -11.27
CA GLN A 80 -11.27 0.73 -12.42
C GLN A 80 -10.55 -0.29 -13.32
N PRO A 81 -10.53 -0.11 -14.65
CA PRO A 81 -9.95 -1.10 -15.55
C PRO A 81 -8.43 -1.24 -15.36
N VAL A 82 -7.93 -2.46 -15.21
CA VAL A 82 -6.49 -2.73 -15.07
C VAL A 82 -5.71 -2.17 -16.28
N LEU A 83 -4.59 -1.49 -15.97
CA LEU A 83 -3.66 -0.90 -16.92
C LEU A 83 -2.37 -1.72 -16.95
N ALA A 84 -1.93 -2.17 -18.13
CA ALA A 84 -0.68 -2.88 -18.30
C ALA A 84 0.41 -1.94 -18.84
N ILE A 85 1.60 -1.96 -18.23
CA ILE A 85 2.76 -1.18 -18.68
C ILE A 85 3.90 -2.15 -19.02
N SER A 86 4.51 -1.99 -20.19
CA SER A 86 5.71 -2.75 -20.58
C SER A 86 6.54 -1.96 -21.59
N ASN A 87 7.87 -1.97 -21.42
CA ASN A 87 8.84 -1.33 -22.32
C ASN A 87 8.54 0.14 -22.65
N GLY A 88 8.07 0.91 -21.66
CA GLY A 88 7.73 2.34 -21.83
C GLY A 88 6.41 2.61 -22.56
N ASN A 89 5.61 1.58 -22.81
CA ASN A 89 4.28 1.67 -23.41
C ASN A 89 3.20 1.23 -22.42
N LEU A 90 2.02 1.83 -22.57
CA LEU A 90 0.82 1.60 -21.79
C LEU A 90 -0.22 0.91 -22.67
N TYR A 91 -0.90 -0.10 -22.13
CA TYR A 91 -1.92 -0.90 -22.79
C TYR A 91 -3.17 -1.00 -21.93
N TYR A 92 -4.32 -0.70 -22.53
CA TYR A 92 -5.62 -0.75 -21.84
C TYR A 92 -6.75 -0.95 -22.83
N VAL A 93 -7.88 -1.47 -22.37
CA VAL A 93 -9.11 -1.56 -23.17
C VAL A 93 -10.04 -0.41 -22.81
N ALA A 94 -10.57 0.27 -23.83
CA ALA A 94 -11.63 1.28 -23.70
C ALA A 94 -12.56 1.21 -24.91
N GLY A 95 -13.88 1.38 -24.71
CA GLY A 95 -14.87 1.23 -25.79
C GLY A 95 -14.85 -0.15 -26.47
N GLY A 96 -14.34 -1.18 -25.79
CA GLY A 96 -14.11 -2.51 -26.35
C GLY A 96 -12.95 -2.61 -27.35
N VAL A 97 -12.05 -1.62 -27.40
CA VAL A 97 -10.85 -1.61 -28.26
C VAL A 97 -9.60 -1.62 -27.39
N LEU A 98 -8.57 -2.38 -27.78
CA LEU A 98 -7.26 -2.33 -27.11
C LEU A 98 -6.49 -1.12 -27.64
N HIS A 99 -6.09 -0.23 -26.74
CA HIS A 99 -5.24 0.93 -27.03
C HIS A 99 -3.80 0.63 -26.61
N ALA A 100 -2.84 0.96 -27.48
CA ALA A 100 -1.44 1.08 -27.11
C ALA A 100 -1.00 2.54 -27.21
N ARG A 101 -0.44 3.06 -26.11
CA ARG A 101 0.11 4.42 -26.05
C ARG A 101 1.56 4.38 -25.59
N ASN A 102 2.36 5.32 -26.06
CA ASN A 102 3.65 5.57 -25.43
C ASN A 102 3.42 6.20 -24.06
N ALA A 103 3.85 5.55 -22.97
CA ALA A 103 3.55 6.01 -21.61
C ALA A 103 4.14 7.41 -21.35
N LYS A 104 5.33 7.72 -21.90
CA LYS A 104 5.96 9.03 -21.72
C LYS A 104 5.17 10.18 -22.34
N THR A 105 4.52 9.99 -23.48
CA THR A 105 3.95 11.09 -24.29
C THR A 105 2.43 11.02 -24.46
N GLY A 106 1.78 9.93 -24.04
CA GLY A 106 0.34 9.71 -24.23
C GLY A 106 -0.09 9.48 -25.68
N LYS A 107 0.84 9.58 -26.64
CA LYS A 107 0.58 9.37 -28.06
C LYS A 107 0.13 7.94 -28.30
N GLN A 108 -1.00 7.80 -28.98
CA GLN A 108 -1.46 6.53 -29.53
C GLN A 108 -0.40 5.98 -30.50
N LEU A 109 -0.02 4.72 -30.30
CA LEU A 109 0.86 3.96 -31.18
C LEU A 109 0.05 3.14 -32.18
N TRP A 110 -0.96 2.42 -31.68
CA TRP A 110 -1.90 1.62 -32.46
C TRP A 110 -3.16 1.29 -31.64
N THR A 111 -4.16 0.72 -32.31
CA THR A 111 -5.31 0.07 -31.70
C THR A 111 -5.46 -1.36 -32.23
N TYR A 112 -6.13 -2.22 -31.48
CA TYR A 112 -6.47 -3.57 -31.92
C TYR A 112 -7.88 -3.99 -31.48
N GLY A 113 -8.55 -4.72 -32.37
CA GLY A 113 -9.80 -5.43 -32.09
C GLY A 113 -11.03 -4.54 -31.89
N SER A 114 -12.11 -5.19 -31.48
CA SER A 114 -13.39 -4.60 -31.08
C SER A 114 -14.11 -5.59 -30.18
N LYS A 115 -15.01 -5.14 -29.28
CA LYS A 115 -15.71 -5.98 -28.29
C LYS A 115 -14.76 -6.75 -27.35
N LEU A 116 -13.62 -6.15 -27.02
CA LEU A 116 -12.66 -6.66 -26.04
C LEU A 116 -13.09 -6.30 -24.60
N LYS A 117 -12.71 -7.13 -23.63
CA LYS A 117 -13.14 -7.00 -22.24
C LYS A 117 -12.38 -5.89 -21.52
N SER A 118 -13.11 -4.93 -20.93
CA SER A 118 -12.49 -3.81 -20.23
C SER A 118 -11.65 -4.28 -19.03
N GLY A 119 -10.43 -3.75 -18.89
CA GLY A 119 -9.49 -4.16 -17.84
C GLY A 119 -8.90 -5.57 -17.97
N SER A 120 -8.92 -6.18 -19.16
CA SER A 120 -8.36 -7.53 -19.42
C SER A 120 -6.96 -7.52 -20.06
N ALA A 121 -6.31 -6.36 -20.21
CA ALA A 121 -5.02 -6.25 -20.88
C ALA A 121 -3.87 -6.73 -19.96
N VAL A 122 -3.09 -7.71 -20.41
CA VAL A 122 -1.93 -8.27 -19.71
C VAL A 122 -0.72 -8.24 -20.64
N ALA A 123 0.37 -7.58 -20.23
CA ALA A 123 1.63 -7.58 -21.00
C ALA A 123 2.56 -8.69 -20.50
N ALA A 124 2.89 -9.65 -21.35
CA ALA A 124 3.75 -10.79 -21.03
C ALA A 124 4.54 -11.25 -22.27
N ASN A 125 5.75 -11.80 -22.08
CA ASN A 125 6.54 -12.44 -23.16
C ASN A 125 6.65 -11.61 -24.46
N GLY A 126 6.85 -10.30 -24.34
CA GLY A 126 6.96 -9.39 -25.50
C GLY A 126 5.67 -9.19 -26.29
N ALA A 127 4.50 -9.47 -25.71
CA ALA A 127 3.19 -9.32 -26.34
C ALA A 127 2.13 -8.86 -25.31
N ILE A 128 0.98 -8.48 -25.84
CA ILE A 128 -0.19 -8.05 -25.06
C ILE A 128 -1.28 -9.10 -25.26
N TYR A 129 -1.84 -9.58 -24.17
CA TYR A 129 -2.94 -10.53 -24.15
C TYR A 129 -4.18 -9.82 -23.66
N VAL A 130 -5.32 -10.11 -24.28
CA VAL A 130 -6.59 -9.43 -24.01
C VAL A 130 -7.73 -10.41 -24.29
N SER A 131 -8.79 -10.39 -23.47
CA SER A 131 -9.95 -11.24 -23.71
C SER A 131 -11.04 -10.52 -24.50
N GLY A 132 -11.85 -11.28 -25.24
CA GLY A 132 -13.12 -10.77 -25.74
C GLY A 132 -14.16 -10.61 -24.60
N GLU A 133 -15.12 -9.70 -24.79
CA GLU A 133 -16.19 -9.45 -23.81
C GLU A 133 -17.18 -10.63 -23.74
N THR A 134 -17.57 -11.20 -24.89
CA THR A 134 -18.62 -12.22 -24.99
C THR A 134 -18.28 -13.45 -25.83
N ASP A 135 -17.10 -13.49 -26.48
CA ASP A 135 -16.70 -14.59 -27.36
C ASP A 135 -15.85 -15.67 -26.67
N ASN A 136 -15.59 -15.51 -25.36
CA ASN A 136 -14.71 -16.34 -24.52
C ASN A 136 -13.33 -16.63 -25.14
N SER A 137 -12.78 -15.69 -25.92
CA SER A 137 -11.50 -15.84 -26.60
C SER A 137 -10.38 -15.06 -25.93
N ILE A 138 -9.15 -15.58 -25.99
CA ILE A 138 -7.93 -14.83 -25.69
C ILE A 138 -7.22 -14.48 -27.00
N TYR A 139 -6.90 -13.20 -27.15
CA TYR A 139 -6.13 -12.66 -28.25
C TYR A 139 -4.71 -12.31 -27.79
N ARG A 140 -3.71 -12.65 -28.59
CA ARG A 140 -2.33 -12.16 -28.45
C ARG A 140 -2.06 -11.13 -29.54
N VAL A 141 -1.65 -9.94 -29.12
CA VAL A 141 -1.27 -8.81 -29.96
C VAL A 141 0.22 -8.55 -29.79
N ASP A 142 0.96 -8.45 -30.88
CA ASP A 142 2.37 -8.08 -30.85
C ASP A 142 2.57 -6.58 -30.55
N THR A 143 3.83 -6.17 -30.35
CA THR A 143 4.18 -4.76 -30.08
C THR A 143 3.91 -3.81 -31.26
N ALA A 144 3.63 -4.35 -32.46
CA ALA A 144 3.25 -3.59 -33.65
C ALA A 144 1.72 -3.53 -33.87
N GLY A 145 0.92 -4.05 -32.93
CA GLY A 145 -0.54 -4.01 -32.98
C GLY A 145 -1.18 -5.10 -33.84
N LYS A 146 -0.40 -6.08 -34.32
CA LYS A 146 -0.96 -7.23 -35.06
C LYS A 146 -1.32 -8.32 -34.07
N GLY A 147 -2.58 -8.74 -34.07
CA GLY A 147 -3.06 -9.75 -33.14
C GLY A 147 -3.77 -10.93 -33.79
N LYS A 148 -3.63 -12.09 -33.16
CA LYS A 148 -4.35 -13.32 -33.49
C LYS A 148 -5.04 -13.88 -32.24
N ARG A 149 -6.16 -14.55 -32.42
CA ARG A 149 -6.76 -15.39 -31.38
C ARG A 149 -5.83 -16.58 -31.09
N ILE A 150 -5.63 -16.91 -29.82
CA ILE A 150 -4.85 -18.07 -29.39
C ILE A 150 -5.75 -19.22 -28.97
N CYS A 151 -6.72 -18.95 -28.11
CA CYS A 151 -7.71 -19.93 -27.67
C CYS A 151 -9.11 -19.33 -27.64
N GLN A 152 -10.11 -20.19 -27.61
CA GLN A 152 -11.52 -19.88 -27.43
C GLN A 152 -12.15 -21.01 -26.62
N LEU A 153 -12.80 -20.69 -25.51
CA LEU A 153 -13.55 -21.67 -24.72
C LEU A 153 -14.86 -22.06 -25.42
N ALA A 154 -15.52 -23.11 -24.93
CA ALA A 154 -16.85 -23.46 -25.42
C ALA A 154 -17.85 -22.33 -25.15
N LYS A 155 -18.88 -22.21 -26.00
CA LYS A 155 -19.95 -21.19 -25.84
C LYS A 155 -20.76 -21.35 -24.54
N THR A 156 -20.69 -22.50 -23.89
CA THR A 156 -21.40 -22.80 -22.64
C THR A 156 -20.54 -22.54 -21.40
N ASP A 157 -19.30 -22.08 -21.57
CA ASP A 157 -18.44 -21.57 -20.51
C ASP A 157 -18.50 -20.04 -20.49
N THR A 158 -18.05 -19.42 -19.41
CA THR A 158 -17.90 -17.96 -19.31
C THR A 158 -16.50 -17.66 -18.82
N LEU A 159 -15.71 -16.90 -19.59
CA LEU A 159 -14.38 -16.46 -19.18
C LEU A 159 -14.47 -15.34 -18.14
N THR A 160 -14.10 -15.65 -16.89
CA THR A 160 -14.14 -14.65 -15.79
C THR A 160 -12.84 -13.86 -15.75
N ALA A 161 -11.70 -14.55 -15.67
CA ALA A 161 -10.35 -13.97 -15.61
C ALA A 161 -9.32 -14.86 -16.34
N PHE A 162 -8.11 -14.33 -16.56
CA PHE A 162 -6.97 -15.12 -17.02
C PHE A 162 -5.65 -14.60 -16.43
N SER A 163 -4.65 -15.48 -16.34
CA SER A 163 -3.28 -15.13 -15.97
C SER A 163 -2.28 -15.86 -16.88
N ILE A 164 -1.04 -15.37 -16.93
CA ILE A 164 0.04 -15.93 -17.74
C ILE A 164 1.25 -16.13 -16.84
N ASP A 165 1.82 -17.32 -16.87
CA ASP A 165 3.10 -17.63 -16.24
C ASP A 165 3.99 -18.40 -17.23
N GLY A 166 5.16 -17.85 -17.52
CA GLY A 166 6.08 -18.40 -18.51
C GLY A 166 5.39 -18.71 -19.84
N SER A 167 5.46 -19.96 -20.28
CA SER A 167 4.85 -20.47 -21.52
C SER A 167 3.37 -20.87 -21.39
N THR A 168 2.72 -20.60 -20.25
CA THR A 168 1.39 -21.14 -19.94
C THR A 168 0.37 -20.02 -19.69
N LEU A 169 -0.79 -20.19 -20.29
CA LEU A 169 -2.00 -19.39 -20.06
C LEU A 169 -2.92 -20.18 -19.14
N TYR A 170 -3.45 -19.54 -18.10
CA TYR A 170 -4.48 -20.10 -17.23
C TYR A 170 -5.75 -19.26 -17.33
N LEU A 171 -6.89 -19.91 -17.56
CA LEU A 171 -8.21 -19.29 -17.64
C LEU A 171 -9.05 -19.72 -16.44
N THR A 172 -9.64 -18.76 -15.75
CA THR A 172 -10.72 -19.01 -14.79
C THR A 172 -12.05 -18.92 -15.53
N THR A 173 -12.90 -19.94 -15.38
CA THR A 173 -14.19 -20.03 -16.05
C THR A 173 -15.34 -20.21 -15.07
N SER A 174 -16.58 -20.08 -15.54
CA SER A 174 -17.78 -20.41 -14.76
C SER A 174 -17.90 -21.90 -14.36
N LYS A 175 -17.09 -22.81 -14.91
CA LYS A 175 -17.11 -24.26 -14.61
C LYS A 175 -15.84 -24.79 -13.94
N GLY A 176 -14.74 -24.05 -13.98
CA GLY A 176 -13.45 -24.47 -13.42
C GLY A 176 -12.26 -23.81 -14.10
N LEU A 177 -11.08 -24.42 -13.97
CA LEU A 177 -9.83 -23.91 -14.56
C LEU A 177 -9.49 -24.61 -15.87
N VAL A 178 -8.93 -23.85 -16.83
CA VAL A 178 -8.38 -24.39 -18.09
C VAL A 178 -7.00 -23.83 -18.32
N SER A 179 -6.07 -24.67 -18.78
CA SER A 179 -4.70 -24.26 -19.13
C SER A 179 -4.43 -24.45 -20.61
N PHE A 180 -3.72 -23.50 -21.23
CA PHE A 180 -3.29 -23.54 -22.62
C PHE A 180 -1.78 -23.32 -22.74
N ASN A 181 -1.15 -23.99 -23.70
CA ASN A 181 0.18 -23.65 -24.17
C ASN A 181 0.13 -22.31 -24.92
N LEU A 182 0.88 -21.31 -24.45
CA LEU A 182 0.82 -19.94 -24.94
C LEU A 182 1.37 -19.80 -26.38
N ALA A 183 2.21 -20.73 -26.83
CA ALA A 183 2.81 -20.69 -28.17
C ALA A 183 1.93 -21.37 -29.22
N THR A 184 1.37 -22.54 -28.91
CA THR A 184 0.55 -23.33 -29.85
C THR A 184 -0.94 -22.99 -29.78
N GLY A 185 -1.43 -22.48 -28.65
CA GLY A 185 -2.86 -22.30 -28.39
C GLY A 185 -3.62 -23.60 -28.12
N GLN A 186 -2.91 -24.72 -27.96
CA GLN A 186 -3.49 -26.00 -27.58
C GLN A 186 -3.76 -26.03 -26.07
N GLU A 187 -4.84 -26.69 -25.68
CA GLU A 187 -5.16 -26.93 -24.28
C GLU A 187 -4.16 -27.93 -23.68
N ASN A 188 -3.62 -27.62 -22.49
CA ASN A 188 -2.82 -28.55 -21.71
C ASN A 188 -3.72 -29.47 -20.88
N TRP A 189 -4.75 -28.87 -20.25
CA TRP A 189 -5.70 -29.53 -19.37
C TRP A 189 -6.90 -28.62 -19.07
N HIS A 190 -8.02 -29.22 -18.67
CA HIS A 190 -9.14 -28.56 -17.99
C HIS A 190 -9.53 -29.32 -16.72
N ASN A 191 -10.20 -28.66 -15.77
CA ASN A 191 -10.79 -29.30 -14.60
C ASN A 191 -12.10 -28.62 -14.17
N GLY A 192 -12.81 -29.24 -13.22
CA GLY A 192 -14.00 -28.68 -12.57
C GLY A 192 -13.73 -27.93 -11.25
N VAL A 193 -12.46 -27.62 -10.95
CA VAL A 193 -12.10 -26.92 -9.70
C VAL A 193 -12.51 -25.45 -9.84
N ARG A 194 -13.54 -25.05 -9.10
CA ARG A 194 -14.00 -23.64 -9.08
C ARG A 194 -12.86 -22.72 -8.66
N GLY A 195 -12.75 -21.56 -9.30
CA GLY A 195 -11.67 -20.63 -9.01
C GLY A 195 -12.07 -19.18 -9.14
N SER A 196 -11.17 -18.31 -8.69
CA SER A 196 -11.32 -16.86 -8.73
C SER A 196 -10.29 -16.22 -9.67
N ALA A 197 -10.30 -14.89 -9.75
CA ALA A 197 -9.28 -14.14 -10.48
C ALA A 197 -7.91 -14.12 -9.76
N ASN A 198 -7.87 -14.43 -8.47
CA ASN A 198 -6.71 -14.21 -7.59
C ASN A 198 -5.88 -15.49 -7.38
N MET A 199 -5.75 -16.31 -8.43
CA MET A 199 -4.97 -17.54 -8.39
C MET A 199 -3.46 -17.23 -8.26
N THR A 200 -2.80 -17.85 -7.29
CA THR A 200 -1.37 -17.67 -6.98
C THR A 200 -0.60 -18.94 -7.30
N LYS A 201 0.47 -18.86 -8.10
CA LYS A 201 1.34 -20.02 -8.37
C LYS A 201 2.52 -20.05 -7.41
N VAL A 202 2.74 -21.20 -6.76
CA VAL A 202 3.89 -21.48 -5.89
C VAL A 202 4.55 -22.77 -6.36
N GLY A 203 5.73 -22.65 -6.98
CA GLY A 203 6.40 -23.80 -7.60
C GLY A 203 5.52 -24.46 -8.68
N ASN A 204 5.17 -25.73 -8.50
CA ASN A 204 4.25 -26.45 -9.40
C ASN A 204 2.78 -26.44 -8.95
N VAL A 205 2.43 -25.68 -7.91
CA VAL A 205 1.08 -25.64 -7.34
C VAL A 205 0.39 -24.33 -7.71
N LEU A 206 -0.84 -24.42 -8.20
CA LEU A 206 -1.77 -23.31 -8.34
C LEU A 206 -2.66 -23.27 -7.10
N LEU A 207 -2.46 -22.27 -6.25
CA LEU A 207 -3.31 -21.97 -5.10
C LEU A 207 -4.46 -21.07 -5.56
N ASN A 208 -5.68 -21.55 -5.34
CA ASN A 208 -6.86 -21.00 -5.96
C ASN A 208 -7.97 -20.80 -4.89
N PRO A 209 -8.19 -19.56 -4.43
CA PRO A 209 -9.25 -19.25 -3.48
C PRO A 209 -10.62 -19.24 -4.16
N THR A 210 -11.63 -19.75 -3.46
CA THR A 210 -13.03 -19.76 -3.87
C THR A 210 -13.97 -19.61 -2.66
N PHE A 211 -15.24 -19.33 -2.93
CA PHE A 211 -16.29 -19.24 -1.92
C PHE A 211 -17.22 -20.45 -2.07
N GLU A 212 -17.46 -21.18 -0.98
CA GLU A 212 -18.44 -22.26 -0.94
C GLU A 212 -19.64 -21.83 -0.11
N SER A 213 -20.83 -21.87 -0.72
CA SER A 213 -22.09 -21.48 -0.09
C SER A 213 -22.81 -22.71 0.44
N GLY A 214 -23.02 -22.77 1.76
CA GLY A 214 -23.86 -23.74 2.44
C GLY A 214 -24.74 -23.06 3.50
N ALA A 215 -24.96 -23.73 4.62
CA ALA A 215 -25.58 -23.11 5.81
C ALA A 215 -24.73 -21.95 6.38
N ILE A 216 -23.41 -22.04 6.18
CA ILE A 216 -22.42 -20.98 6.36
C ILE A 216 -21.69 -20.84 5.01
N THR A 217 -21.30 -19.62 4.63
CA THR A 217 -20.40 -19.41 3.48
C THR A 217 -18.97 -19.39 3.97
N VAL A 218 -18.08 -20.18 3.34
CA VAL A 218 -16.68 -20.34 3.74
C VAL A 218 -15.71 -19.99 2.62
N ASN A 219 -14.52 -19.55 2.99
CA ASN A 219 -13.41 -19.24 2.09
C ASN A 219 -12.50 -20.47 1.91
N THR A 220 -12.74 -21.25 0.86
CA THR A 220 -11.96 -22.47 0.58
C THR A 220 -10.75 -22.17 -0.30
N TRP A 221 -9.62 -22.82 -0.03
CA TRP A 221 -8.47 -22.87 -0.94
C TRP A 221 -8.30 -24.26 -1.55
N TYR A 222 -8.20 -24.30 -2.88
CA TYR A 222 -7.81 -25.49 -3.62
C TYR A 222 -6.38 -25.36 -4.12
N ALA A 223 -5.63 -26.46 -4.04
CA ALA A 223 -4.37 -26.62 -4.75
C ALA A 223 -4.58 -27.48 -6.00
N VAL A 224 -4.07 -27.00 -7.13
CA VAL A 224 -4.11 -27.70 -8.41
C VAL A 224 -2.69 -27.86 -8.94
N ASP A 225 -2.35 -29.05 -9.45
CA ASP A 225 -1.08 -29.28 -10.12
C ASP A 225 -1.01 -28.46 -11.42
N ALA A 226 -0.03 -27.57 -11.51
CA ALA A 226 0.08 -26.57 -12.57
C ALA A 226 0.34 -27.16 -13.97
N GLN A 227 0.80 -28.42 -14.05
CA GLN A 227 1.13 -29.13 -15.29
C GLN A 227 0.01 -30.03 -15.78
N THR A 228 -0.77 -30.63 -14.87
CA THR A 228 -1.76 -31.67 -15.17
C THR A 228 -3.21 -31.27 -14.88
N GLY A 229 -3.44 -30.16 -14.17
CA GLY A 229 -4.78 -29.71 -13.80
C GLY A 229 -5.46 -30.54 -12.72
N LYS A 230 -4.77 -31.54 -12.15
CA LYS A 230 -5.33 -32.40 -11.10
C LYS A 230 -5.45 -31.61 -9.79
N SER A 231 -6.57 -31.75 -9.10
CA SER A 231 -6.69 -31.31 -7.71
C SER A 231 -5.68 -32.09 -6.86
N LEU A 232 -4.88 -31.39 -6.08
CA LEU A 232 -3.92 -31.95 -5.14
C LEU A 232 -4.56 -32.08 -3.75
N TRP A 233 -5.18 -31.00 -3.28
CA TRP A 233 -5.86 -30.93 -2.00
C TRP A 233 -6.87 -29.79 -1.95
N GLN A 234 -7.81 -29.90 -1.02
CA GLN A 234 -8.70 -28.84 -0.55
C GLN A 234 -8.34 -28.54 0.89
N LEU A 235 -8.06 -27.27 1.22
CA LEU A 235 -7.79 -26.87 2.59
C LEU A 235 -9.08 -26.96 3.41
N SER A 236 -9.01 -27.65 4.54
CA SER A 236 -10.14 -27.78 5.48
C SER A 236 -10.29 -26.52 6.32
N GLY A 237 -11.53 -26.06 6.52
CA GLY A 237 -11.84 -24.87 7.32
C GLY A 237 -12.31 -23.69 6.46
N SER A 238 -12.00 -22.47 6.89
CA SER A 238 -12.25 -21.23 6.14
C SER A 238 -11.03 -20.33 6.29
N HIS A 239 -10.46 -19.87 5.17
CA HIS A 239 -9.26 -19.03 5.17
C HIS A 239 -9.40 -17.86 4.20
N SER A 240 -9.64 -16.66 4.73
CA SER A 240 -9.82 -15.44 3.94
C SER A 240 -8.58 -15.01 3.12
N GLN A 241 -7.36 -15.34 3.57
CA GLN A 241 -6.14 -14.79 2.96
C GLN A 241 -4.90 -15.69 3.11
N LEU A 242 -4.12 -15.81 2.01
CA LEU A 242 -2.72 -16.23 2.04
C LEU A 242 -1.85 -15.03 2.47
N LEU A 243 -1.30 -15.07 3.68
CA LEU A 243 -0.49 -13.99 4.27
C LEU A 243 0.98 -14.03 3.84
N LYS A 244 1.56 -15.23 3.73
CA LYS A 244 2.98 -15.46 3.41
C LYS A 244 3.19 -16.86 2.82
N VAL A 245 4.23 -17.00 2.02
CA VAL A 245 4.80 -18.28 1.56
C VAL A 245 6.26 -18.36 2.02
N GLU A 246 6.67 -19.47 2.62
CA GLU A 246 8.07 -19.72 3.00
C GLU A 246 8.46 -21.18 2.73
N GLY A 247 9.21 -21.43 1.65
CA GLY A 247 9.52 -22.79 1.21
C GLY A 247 8.24 -23.56 0.86
N THR A 248 7.98 -24.65 1.58
CA THR A 248 6.74 -25.44 1.46
C THR A 248 5.62 -24.98 2.41
N LYS A 249 5.82 -23.94 3.21
CA LYS A 249 4.82 -23.46 4.18
C LYS A 249 3.98 -22.33 3.62
N LEU A 250 2.67 -22.45 3.76
CA LEU A 250 1.68 -21.41 3.51
C LEU A 250 1.17 -20.89 4.85
N TYR A 251 1.10 -19.57 5.00
CA TYR A 251 0.58 -18.92 6.21
C TYR A 251 -0.80 -18.38 5.87
N MET A 252 -1.84 -19.04 6.37
CA MET A 252 -3.23 -18.79 6.01
C MET A 252 -3.94 -18.11 7.18
N LEU A 253 -4.63 -17.00 6.93
CA LEU A 253 -5.51 -16.38 7.91
C LEU A 253 -6.80 -17.19 8.02
N ASP A 254 -6.99 -17.89 9.14
CA ASP A 254 -8.25 -18.56 9.47
C ASP A 254 -9.31 -17.47 9.75
N ASP A 255 -10.45 -17.60 9.07
CA ASP A 255 -11.62 -16.72 9.23
C ASP A 255 -12.90 -17.50 9.59
N TRP A 256 -12.74 -18.67 10.20
CA TRP A 256 -13.87 -19.43 10.75
C TRP A 256 -14.68 -18.56 11.73
N PRO A 257 -16.04 -18.62 11.68
CA PRO A 257 -16.87 -17.80 12.55
C PRO A 257 -16.50 -17.92 14.02
N LYS A 258 -16.30 -16.76 14.67
CA LYS A 258 -16.06 -16.70 16.12
C LYS A 258 -17.30 -17.19 16.87
N THR A 259 -17.07 -17.73 18.06
CA THR A 259 -18.11 -18.29 18.94
C THR A 259 -17.88 -17.79 20.37
N ASP A 260 -18.84 -18.00 21.27
CA ASP A 260 -18.73 -17.72 22.71
C ASP A 260 -17.51 -18.42 23.37
N SER A 261 -16.96 -19.45 22.73
CA SER A 261 -15.77 -20.20 23.18
C SER A 261 -14.44 -19.72 22.56
N SER A 262 -14.48 -18.78 21.62
CA SER A 262 -13.29 -18.22 20.98
C SER A 262 -12.41 -17.50 22.00
N LYS A 263 -11.09 -17.68 21.86
CA LYS A 263 -10.08 -17.14 22.80
C LYS A 263 -9.22 -16.02 22.21
N TYR A 264 -9.19 -15.92 20.87
CA TYR A 264 -8.30 -15.04 20.14
C TYR A 264 -9.00 -14.39 18.95
N VAL A 265 -8.57 -13.17 18.65
CA VAL A 265 -9.15 -12.30 17.63
C VAL A 265 -8.69 -12.70 16.22
N ALA A 266 -7.47 -13.21 16.08
CA ALA A 266 -6.91 -13.70 14.81
C ALA A 266 -6.18 -15.02 15.00
N ASP A 267 -6.32 -15.92 14.02
CA ASP A 267 -5.71 -17.25 14.01
C ASP A 267 -5.01 -17.45 12.66
N ILE A 268 -3.76 -17.96 12.68
CA ILE A 268 -2.96 -18.19 11.47
C ILE A 268 -2.53 -19.66 11.43
N ASP A 269 -3.00 -20.35 10.40
CA ASP A 269 -2.59 -21.72 10.11
C ASP A 269 -1.33 -21.76 9.25
N ILE A 270 -0.42 -22.66 9.62
CA ILE A 270 0.74 -23.01 8.81
C ILE A 270 0.38 -24.31 8.09
N VAL A 271 0.13 -24.21 6.78
CA VAL A 271 -0.29 -25.33 5.92
C VAL A 271 0.89 -25.82 5.10
N ASP A 272 1.05 -27.14 4.96
CA ASP A 272 2.02 -27.70 4.01
C ASP A 272 1.50 -27.62 2.57
N LEU A 273 2.28 -27.02 1.68
CA LEU A 273 1.97 -26.80 0.27
C LEU A 273 1.76 -28.10 -0.53
N SER A 274 2.39 -29.20 -0.13
CA SER A 274 2.32 -30.47 -0.87
C SER A 274 1.10 -31.31 -0.48
N THR A 275 0.66 -31.26 0.78
CA THR A 275 -0.44 -32.09 1.30
C THR A 275 -1.72 -31.33 1.62
N GLY A 276 -1.67 -30.01 1.82
CA GLY A 276 -2.79 -29.20 2.29
C GLY A 276 -3.11 -29.38 3.78
N THR A 277 -2.27 -30.12 4.53
CA THR A 277 -2.48 -30.35 5.96
C THR A 277 -2.00 -29.16 6.78
N ILE A 278 -2.81 -28.71 7.73
CA ILE A 278 -2.40 -27.76 8.76
C ILE A 278 -1.34 -28.44 9.64
N ILE A 279 -0.11 -27.94 9.59
CA ILE A 279 1.05 -28.39 10.37
C ILE A 279 0.91 -27.91 11.83
N SER A 280 0.49 -26.65 12.00
CA SER A 280 0.32 -26.00 13.29
C SER A 280 -0.42 -24.68 13.12
N SER A 281 -1.23 -24.29 14.11
CA SER A 281 -1.89 -22.99 14.19
C SER A 281 -1.18 -22.09 15.20
N LYS A 282 -1.18 -20.78 14.98
CA LYS A 282 -0.82 -19.76 15.98
C LYS A 282 -1.93 -18.72 16.10
N SER A 283 -2.35 -18.46 17.33
CA SER A 283 -3.40 -17.47 17.63
C SER A 283 -2.80 -16.17 18.16
N PHE A 284 -3.45 -15.05 17.90
CA PHE A 284 -2.97 -13.69 18.19
C PHE A 284 -4.09 -12.82 18.75
N VAL A 285 -3.71 -11.91 19.66
CA VAL A 285 -4.59 -10.99 20.41
C VAL A 285 -5.68 -11.74 21.20
N PRO A 286 -5.46 -11.98 22.51
CA PRO A 286 -6.48 -12.57 23.37
C PRO A 286 -7.77 -11.75 23.38
N ILE A 287 -8.91 -12.43 23.38
CA ILE A 287 -10.24 -11.83 23.54
C ILE A 287 -10.38 -11.28 24.97
N LYS A 288 -10.87 -10.04 25.09
CA LYS A 288 -11.04 -9.34 26.38
C LYS A 288 -12.21 -10.01 27.14
N GLN A 289 -11.96 -10.46 28.37
CA GLN A 289 -12.86 -11.35 29.13
C GLN A 289 -14.24 -10.74 29.41
N ASP A 290 -14.32 -9.43 29.63
CA ASP A 290 -15.58 -8.73 29.97
C ASP A 290 -16.37 -8.24 28.75
N VAL A 291 -16.03 -8.72 27.55
CA VAL A 291 -16.66 -8.32 26.29
C VAL A 291 -16.98 -9.56 25.47
N ASP A 292 -18.15 -9.55 24.81
CA ASP A 292 -18.63 -10.64 23.95
C ASP A 292 -17.56 -11.09 22.93
N PRO A 293 -17.14 -12.37 22.93
CA PRO A 293 -16.22 -12.92 21.94
C PRO A 293 -16.70 -12.78 20.48
N LEU A 294 -18.02 -12.86 20.24
CA LEU A 294 -18.62 -12.68 18.91
C LEU A 294 -18.38 -11.28 18.35
N GLY A 295 -18.31 -10.29 19.25
CA GLY A 295 -17.98 -8.92 18.88
C GLY A 295 -16.50 -8.73 18.50
N GLN A 296 -15.58 -9.61 18.92
CA GLN A 296 -14.15 -9.33 18.90
C GLN A 296 -13.41 -9.99 17.72
N TYR A 297 -13.32 -9.26 16.59
CA TYR A 297 -12.66 -9.70 15.36
C TYR A 297 -11.54 -8.76 14.90
N ALA A 298 -10.63 -9.29 14.07
CA ALA A 298 -9.59 -8.52 13.43
C ALA A 298 -10.20 -7.70 12.28
N SER A 299 -10.00 -6.38 12.30
CA SER A 299 -10.36 -5.51 11.17
C SER A 299 -9.35 -5.62 10.04
N ARG A 300 -8.11 -6.05 10.34
CA ARG A 300 -7.08 -6.40 9.36
C ARG A 300 -5.95 -7.24 9.96
N VAL A 301 -5.43 -8.20 9.20
CA VAL A 301 -4.17 -8.90 9.50
C VAL A 301 -3.20 -8.74 8.32
N VAL A 302 -1.92 -8.48 8.60
CA VAL A 302 -0.84 -8.43 7.60
C VAL A 302 0.42 -9.08 8.17
N MET A 303 1.17 -9.78 7.33
CA MET A 303 2.48 -10.33 7.67
C MET A 303 3.58 -9.68 6.83
N ASP A 304 4.66 -9.24 7.47
CA ASP A 304 5.86 -8.65 6.82
C ASP A 304 7.11 -9.34 7.38
N ALA A 305 7.75 -10.16 6.54
CA ALA A 305 8.78 -11.12 6.93
C ALA A 305 8.34 -12.01 8.10
N ASN A 306 8.76 -11.68 9.33
CA ASN A 306 8.39 -12.39 10.57
C ASN A 306 7.55 -11.52 11.52
N ASN A 307 7.19 -10.30 11.13
CA ASN A 307 6.29 -9.45 11.89
C ASN A 307 4.84 -9.71 11.48
N ILE A 308 3.93 -9.68 12.45
CA ILE A 308 2.50 -9.80 12.23
C ILE A 308 1.85 -8.54 12.80
N TYR A 309 0.98 -7.94 12.01
CA TYR A 309 0.18 -6.78 12.39
C TYR A 309 -1.28 -7.20 12.45
N VAL A 310 -1.88 -7.10 13.63
CA VAL A 310 -3.30 -7.39 13.85
C VAL A 310 -3.95 -6.10 14.33
N ALA A 311 -4.81 -5.51 13.50
CA ALA A 311 -5.69 -4.43 13.91
C ALA A 311 -7.03 -5.03 14.33
N ASN A 312 -7.58 -4.60 15.47
CA ASN A 312 -8.92 -4.97 15.91
C ASN A 312 -9.94 -3.86 15.61
N GLN A 313 -11.18 -4.03 16.07
CA GLN A 313 -12.23 -3.01 15.96
C GLN A 313 -12.12 -1.85 16.97
N TYR A 314 -11.28 -1.96 18.00
CA TYR A 314 -11.06 -0.94 19.04
C TYR A 314 -9.93 0.03 18.69
N HIS A 315 -9.52 0.08 17.41
CA HIS A 315 -8.43 0.91 16.91
C HIS A 315 -7.05 0.61 17.55
N GLU A 316 -6.87 -0.60 18.08
CA GLU A 316 -5.60 -1.09 18.60
C GLU A 316 -4.86 -1.88 17.50
N LEU A 317 -3.63 -1.48 17.19
CA LEU A 317 -2.72 -2.21 16.31
C LEU A 317 -1.69 -2.99 17.15
N TYR A 318 -1.80 -4.31 17.14
CA TYR A 318 -0.86 -5.21 17.78
C TYR A 318 0.23 -5.61 16.79
N THR A 319 1.49 -5.56 17.22
CA THR A 319 2.65 -6.07 16.48
C THR A 319 3.27 -7.23 17.24
N TYR A 320 3.27 -8.41 16.63
CA TYR A 320 3.94 -9.61 17.12
C TYR A 320 5.12 -9.97 16.23
N ASN A 321 6.07 -10.75 16.75
CA ASN A 321 6.94 -11.56 15.92
C ASN A 321 6.38 -12.99 15.85
N PHE A 322 6.25 -13.56 14.67
CA PHE A 322 5.69 -14.90 14.45
C PHE A 322 6.53 -16.01 15.12
N ASN A 323 7.84 -15.81 15.25
CA ASN A 323 8.74 -16.81 15.82
C ASN A 323 8.92 -16.68 17.34
N ALA A 324 8.37 -15.63 17.95
CA ALA A 324 8.33 -15.47 19.41
C ALA A 324 7.36 -16.45 20.07
N ASP A 325 7.65 -16.84 21.32
CA ASP A 325 6.65 -17.39 22.23
C ASP A 325 5.79 -16.26 22.77
N GLN A 326 4.52 -16.24 22.39
CA GLN A 326 3.57 -15.19 22.76
C GLN A 326 3.11 -15.27 24.24
N THR A 327 3.36 -16.38 24.92
CA THR A 327 3.03 -16.50 26.36
C THR A 327 4.04 -15.74 27.21
N THR A 328 5.29 -15.64 26.73
CA THR A 328 6.37 -14.90 27.37
C THR A 328 6.53 -13.49 26.79
N ILE A 329 6.49 -13.36 25.46
CA ILE A 329 6.75 -12.10 24.74
C ILE A 329 5.43 -11.40 24.42
N LYS A 330 5.17 -10.30 25.15
CA LYS A 330 4.01 -9.42 24.90
C LYS A 330 4.17 -8.67 23.57
N PRO A 331 3.08 -8.45 22.82
CA PRO A 331 3.11 -7.62 21.60
C PRO A 331 3.40 -6.15 21.92
N SER A 332 3.96 -5.44 20.94
CA SER A 332 3.88 -3.98 20.93
C SER A 332 2.46 -3.58 20.54
N VAL A 333 1.81 -2.72 21.31
CA VAL A 333 0.46 -2.19 21.02
C VAL A 333 0.54 -0.70 20.70
N MET A 334 -0.09 -0.30 19.60
CA MET A 334 -0.25 1.09 19.19
C MET A 334 -1.74 1.39 19.08
N GLY A 335 -2.28 2.12 20.06
CA GLY A 335 -3.61 2.71 19.97
C GLY A 335 -3.57 3.98 19.13
N ASP A 336 -4.63 4.19 18.36
CA ASP A 336 -4.91 5.41 17.61
C ASP A 336 -6.44 5.66 17.60
N SER A 337 -6.92 6.84 17.23
CA SER A 337 -8.36 7.05 16.98
C SER A 337 -8.72 6.74 15.52
N GLY A 338 -7.75 6.78 14.61
CA GLY A 338 -7.92 6.40 13.22
C GLY A 338 -8.04 4.89 13.02
N GLN A 339 -8.46 4.48 11.82
CA GLN A 339 -8.39 3.08 11.40
C GLN A 339 -7.07 2.81 10.68
N TRP A 340 -6.32 1.79 11.10
CA TRP A 340 -5.09 1.38 10.41
C TRP A 340 -5.39 0.87 8.99
N ILE A 341 -4.75 1.47 7.99
CA ILE A 341 -4.99 1.19 6.56
C ILE A 341 -3.78 0.61 5.83
N LEU A 342 -2.54 0.87 6.28
CA LEU A 342 -1.33 0.40 5.61
C LEU A 342 -0.10 0.50 6.52
N GLY A 343 0.85 -0.40 6.32
CA GLY A 343 2.21 -0.33 6.84
C GLY A 343 2.78 -1.72 7.14
N PRO A 344 4.05 -1.79 7.55
CA PRO A 344 4.96 -0.68 7.78
C PRO A 344 5.51 -0.08 6.46
N TYR A 345 5.66 1.23 6.39
CA TYR A 345 6.37 1.90 5.29
C TYR A 345 7.11 3.14 5.79
N ASP A 346 8.36 3.36 5.35
CA ASP A 346 9.24 4.43 5.88
C ASP A 346 9.28 4.55 7.42
N GLY A 347 9.31 3.40 8.11
CA GLY A 347 9.29 3.33 9.58
C GLY A 347 7.97 3.75 10.26
N LYS A 348 6.88 3.89 9.49
CA LYS A 348 5.57 4.38 9.96
C LYS A 348 4.46 3.35 9.73
N GLN A 349 3.38 3.50 10.49
CA GLN A 349 2.06 2.92 10.26
C GLN A 349 1.10 4.03 9.81
N PHE A 350 0.17 3.75 8.90
CA PHE A 350 -0.71 4.74 8.28
C PHE A 350 -2.15 4.48 8.69
N TYR A 351 -2.85 5.56 9.03
CA TYR A 351 -4.19 5.55 9.59
C TYR A 351 -5.08 6.51 8.79
N ARG A 352 -6.30 6.05 8.50
CA ARG A 352 -7.41 6.91 8.08
C ARG A 352 -8.00 7.56 9.31
N ASN A 353 -8.20 8.87 9.29
CA ASN A 353 -8.66 9.62 10.46
C ASN A 353 -10.06 9.17 10.92
N SER A 354 -10.40 9.40 12.19
CA SER A 354 -11.66 8.94 12.82
C SER A 354 -12.92 9.56 12.22
N ASP A 355 -12.81 10.78 11.71
CA ASP A 355 -13.82 11.50 10.94
C ASP A 355 -13.87 11.07 9.46
N ASN A 356 -13.07 10.08 9.07
CA ASN A 356 -12.83 9.61 7.70
C ASN A 356 -12.15 10.65 6.80
N ILE A 357 -11.73 11.82 7.30
CA ILE A 357 -11.18 12.94 6.53
C ILE A 357 -9.65 12.86 6.52
N GLY A 358 -9.07 12.58 5.35
CA GLY A 358 -7.61 12.48 5.20
C GLY A 358 -6.99 11.26 5.87
N ILE A 359 -5.66 11.29 5.96
CA ILE A 359 -4.83 10.26 6.60
C ILE A 359 -3.72 10.90 7.41
N HIS A 360 -3.25 10.20 8.43
CA HIS A 360 -2.00 10.51 9.13
C HIS A 360 -1.17 9.24 9.28
N ALA A 361 0.06 9.38 9.78
CA ALA A 361 0.92 8.27 10.10
C ALA A 361 1.44 8.35 11.53
N ARG A 362 1.73 7.20 12.14
CA ARG A 362 2.38 7.08 13.45
C ARG A 362 3.73 6.42 13.25
N LYS A 363 4.81 7.05 13.74
CA LYS A 363 6.14 6.43 13.69
C LYS A 363 6.15 5.17 14.58
N ARG A 364 6.76 4.08 14.10
CA ARG A 364 6.78 2.80 14.83
C ARG A 364 7.59 2.79 16.14
N PHE A 365 8.38 3.83 16.39
CA PHE A 365 9.33 3.87 17.51
C PHE A 365 8.82 4.72 18.68
N ASP A 366 8.64 6.03 18.45
CA ASP A 366 8.22 7.02 19.46
C ASP A 366 6.69 7.27 19.43
N GLN A 367 5.95 6.55 18.57
CA GLN A 367 4.53 6.76 18.26
C GLN A 367 4.15 8.19 17.82
N THR A 368 5.12 9.07 17.53
CA THR A 368 4.82 10.47 17.17
C THR A 368 4.00 10.52 15.87
N PRO A 369 2.89 11.26 15.83
CA PRO A 369 2.11 11.42 14.62
C PRO A 369 2.86 12.26 13.58
N VAL A 370 2.59 11.97 12.31
CA VAL A 370 3.05 12.71 11.13
C VAL A 370 1.81 12.98 10.29
N TYR A 371 1.48 14.26 10.12
CA TYR A 371 0.35 14.71 9.31
C TYR A 371 0.81 15.06 7.90
N TYR A 372 -0.13 15.01 6.95
CA TYR A 372 0.13 15.15 5.53
C TYR A 372 -0.60 16.37 4.97
N GLU A 373 0.16 17.22 4.28
CA GLU A 373 -0.29 18.53 3.80
C GLU A 373 -1.41 18.40 2.76
N GLY A 374 -2.52 19.12 2.98
CA GLY A 374 -3.64 19.21 2.05
C GLY A 374 -4.62 18.03 2.05
N LEU A 375 -4.46 17.02 2.92
CA LEU A 375 -5.37 15.87 2.97
C LEU A 375 -6.59 16.16 3.88
N ASP A 376 -7.51 16.99 3.39
CA ASP A 376 -8.68 17.56 4.07
C ASP A 376 -10.03 16.95 3.66
N ASN A 377 -10.00 15.77 3.01
CA ASN A 377 -11.18 15.04 2.52
C ASN A 377 -10.88 13.51 2.47
N PRO A 378 -11.85 12.58 2.50
CA PRO A 378 -11.57 11.14 2.56
C PRO A 378 -10.71 10.62 1.42
N ALA A 379 -9.64 9.89 1.74
CA ALA A 379 -8.79 9.23 0.76
C ALA A 379 -9.49 7.99 0.18
N SER A 380 -9.67 7.94 -1.15
CA SER A 380 -10.16 6.78 -1.88
C SER A 380 -9.04 5.94 -2.51
N ARG A 381 -7.83 6.49 -2.63
CA ARG A 381 -6.63 5.76 -3.02
C ARG A 381 -5.39 6.29 -2.31
N VAL A 382 -4.50 5.38 -1.90
CA VAL A 382 -3.14 5.70 -1.43
C VAL A 382 -2.19 4.68 -2.08
N ASP A 383 -1.18 5.17 -2.79
CA ASP A 383 -0.09 4.36 -3.35
C ASP A 383 1.26 4.95 -2.94
N PHE A 384 2.27 4.10 -2.80
CA PHE A 384 3.63 4.50 -2.45
C PHE A 384 4.62 4.06 -3.53
N ASN A 385 5.59 4.90 -3.82
CA ASN A 385 6.79 4.50 -4.56
C ASN A 385 7.98 5.32 -4.06
N GLN A 386 8.92 4.63 -3.41
CA GLN A 386 10.09 5.26 -2.81
C GLN A 386 9.67 6.37 -1.82
N SER A 387 10.31 7.55 -1.81
CA SER A 387 9.89 8.68 -0.96
C SER A 387 8.52 9.28 -1.34
N GLY A 388 7.92 8.90 -2.47
CA GLY A 388 6.60 9.36 -2.88
C GLY A 388 5.44 8.62 -2.21
N MET A 389 4.50 9.40 -1.66
CA MET A 389 3.14 8.98 -1.33
C MET A 389 2.18 9.73 -2.27
N PHE A 390 1.26 9.00 -2.90
CA PHE A 390 0.30 9.54 -3.85
C PHE A 390 -1.11 9.23 -3.37
N VAL A 391 -1.95 10.26 -3.23
CA VAL A 391 -3.27 10.15 -2.61
C VAL A 391 -4.33 10.71 -3.55
N GLY A 392 -5.40 9.96 -3.78
CA GLY A 392 -6.63 10.44 -4.42
C GLY A 392 -7.76 10.55 -3.39
N GLN A 393 -8.51 11.65 -3.41
CA GLN A 393 -9.57 11.93 -2.44
C GLN A 393 -10.96 11.96 -3.08
N THR A 394 -12.02 11.72 -2.30
CA THR A 394 -13.39 11.51 -2.80
C THR A 394 -14.12 12.74 -3.37
N ASP A 395 -13.47 13.90 -3.34
CA ASP A 395 -13.81 15.18 -3.98
C ASP A 395 -13.06 15.39 -5.31
N GLY A 396 -12.09 14.53 -5.61
CA GLY A 396 -11.37 14.48 -6.88
C GLY A 396 -9.99 15.11 -6.86
N GLU A 397 -9.54 15.69 -5.74
CA GLU A 397 -8.14 16.13 -5.60
C GLU A 397 -7.18 14.94 -5.56
N VAL A 398 -5.99 15.16 -6.13
CA VAL A 398 -4.90 14.17 -6.21
C VAL A 398 -3.59 14.81 -5.78
N TYR A 399 -2.99 14.30 -4.71
CA TYR A 399 -1.75 14.82 -4.13
C TYR A 399 -0.56 13.92 -4.41
N ALA A 400 0.61 14.53 -4.55
CA ALA A 400 1.91 13.87 -4.51
C ALA A 400 2.75 14.48 -3.37
N LEU A 401 3.06 13.66 -2.37
CA LEU A 401 3.68 14.09 -1.11
C LEU A 401 4.96 13.31 -0.82
N ASN A 402 5.84 13.90 -0.03
CA ASN A 402 6.97 13.20 0.55
C ASN A 402 6.50 12.43 1.82
N VAL A 403 6.57 11.10 1.76
CA VAL A 403 6.11 10.20 2.83
C VAL A 403 6.82 10.40 4.16
N THR A 404 8.08 10.87 4.11
CA THR A 404 8.93 11.08 5.29
C THR A 404 8.61 12.37 6.01
N THR A 405 8.34 13.46 5.27
CA THR A 405 8.21 14.82 5.81
C THR A 405 6.78 15.32 5.92
N GLY A 406 5.81 14.68 5.26
CA GLY A 406 4.42 15.12 5.21
C GLY A 406 4.12 16.18 4.15
N LYS A 407 5.16 16.79 3.56
CA LYS A 407 5.05 17.91 2.61
C LYS A 407 4.46 17.46 1.27
N ALA A 408 3.47 18.19 0.79
CA ALA A 408 2.94 18.03 -0.56
C ALA A 408 3.79 18.83 -1.57
N LEU A 409 4.04 18.25 -2.74
CA LEU A 409 4.82 18.87 -3.81
C LEU A 409 3.98 19.25 -5.03
N PHE A 410 2.85 18.57 -5.25
CA PHE A 410 1.79 19.06 -6.11
C PHE A 410 0.41 18.50 -5.72
N ARG A 411 -0.65 19.16 -6.21
CA ARG A 411 -2.03 18.66 -6.24
C ARG A 411 -2.67 18.78 -7.63
N TYR A 412 -3.81 18.13 -7.86
CA TYR A 412 -4.59 18.26 -9.10
C TYR A 412 -6.05 17.83 -8.93
N GLN A 413 -6.97 18.75 -9.19
CA GLN A 413 -8.41 18.48 -9.21
C GLN A 413 -8.83 17.70 -10.47
N THR A 414 -9.37 16.50 -10.27
CA THR A 414 -10.08 15.70 -11.27
C THR A 414 -11.60 15.85 -11.11
N ALA A 415 -12.39 15.12 -11.90
CA ALA A 415 -13.84 15.00 -11.71
C ALA A 415 -14.26 13.64 -11.10
N ALA A 416 -13.29 12.84 -10.64
CA ALA A 416 -13.52 11.48 -10.14
C ALA A 416 -13.70 11.48 -8.62
N ARG A 417 -14.39 10.46 -8.08
CA ARG A 417 -14.46 10.21 -6.63
C ARG A 417 -13.71 8.94 -6.22
N SER A 418 -13.73 7.93 -7.09
CA SER A 418 -12.92 6.71 -7.02
C SER A 418 -11.70 6.80 -7.93
N PHE A 419 -10.58 6.21 -7.48
CA PHE A 419 -9.32 6.17 -8.23
C PHE A 419 -8.82 4.74 -8.34
N GLY A 420 -8.17 4.46 -9.47
CA GLY A 420 -7.53 3.17 -9.73
C GLY A 420 -6.16 3.12 -9.09
N GLN A 421 -5.38 2.09 -9.41
CA GLN A 421 -3.99 2.07 -8.97
C GLN A 421 -3.19 3.19 -9.63
N PHE A 422 -2.51 3.98 -8.81
CA PHE A 422 -1.53 4.92 -9.33
C PHE A 422 -0.26 4.16 -9.68
N GLN A 423 0.16 4.27 -10.93
CA GLN A 423 1.29 3.53 -11.48
C GLN A 423 2.45 4.47 -11.79
N VAL A 424 3.68 4.05 -11.49
CA VAL A 424 4.89 4.81 -11.83
C VAL A 424 5.56 4.21 -13.05
N SER A 425 5.79 5.02 -14.08
CA SER A 425 6.48 4.64 -15.31
C SER A 425 7.66 5.58 -15.56
N GLY A 426 8.85 5.18 -15.12
CA GLY A 426 10.03 6.05 -15.14
C GLY A 426 9.84 7.26 -14.23
N SER A 427 9.89 8.47 -14.80
CA SER A 427 9.72 9.73 -14.06
C SER A 427 8.26 10.24 -14.03
N GLN A 428 7.28 9.38 -14.29
CA GLN A 428 5.87 9.76 -14.41
C GLN A 428 4.95 8.98 -13.49
N LEU A 429 4.00 9.70 -12.89
CA LEU A 429 2.85 9.16 -12.18
C LEU A 429 1.67 9.09 -13.15
N LEU A 430 1.08 7.91 -13.28
CA LEU A 430 -0.18 7.69 -13.98
C LEU A 430 -1.31 7.61 -12.96
N VAL A 431 -2.27 8.52 -13.07
CA VAL A 431 -3.39 8.71 -12.15
C VAL A 431 -4.67 8.29 -12.86
N GLN A 432 -5.22 7.15 -12.46
CA GLN A 432 -6.48 6.62 -12.98
C GLN A 432 -7.65 7.16 -12.17
N ALA A 433 -8.55 7.91 -12.82
CA ALA A 433 -9.60 8.71 -12.19
C ALA A 433 -10.89 8.60 -13.02
N GLU A 434 -11.85 7.76 -12.58
CA GLU A 434 -13.17 7.47 -13.19
C GLU A 434 -13.35 7.83 -14.68
N GLY A 435 -12.93 6.93 -15.57
CA GLY A 435 -13.05 7.13 -17.03
C GLY A 435 -12.01 8.08 -17.64
N LYS A 436 -11.01 8.51 -16.86
CA LYS A 436 -9.82 9.20 -17.36
C LYS A 436 -8.53 8.64 -16.76
N LEU A 437 -7.45 8.81 -17.53
CA LEU A 437 -6.08 8.62 -17.11
C LEU A 437 -5.32 9.93 -17.31
N TYR A 438 -4.57 10.34 -16.30
CA TYR A 438 -3.72 11.52 -16.34
C TYR A 438 -2.26 11.12 -16.10
N ALA A 439 -1.31 11.79 -16.74
CA ALA A 439 0.11 11.61 -16.48
C ALA A 439 0.76 12.89 -15.96
N PHE A 440 1.53 12.78 -14.88
CA PHE A 440 2.25 13.89 -14.25
C PHE A 440 3.74 13.58 -14.15
N THR A 441 4.59 14.61 -14.21
CA THR A 441 6.00 14.46 -13.81
C THR A 441 6.07 14.22 -12.31
N ILE A 442 6.82 13.20 -11.87
CA ILE A 442 7.13 13.02 -10.44
C ILE A 442 8.27 13.98 -10.07
N PRO A 443 8.12 14.84 -9.05
CA PRO A 443 9.21 15.64 -8.54
C PRO A 443 10.38 14.75 -8.07
N ALA A 444 11.61 15.11 -8.40
CA ALA A 444 12.80 14.29 -8.12
C ALA A 444 13.06 14.01 -6.62
N GLU A 445 12.39 14.73 -5.72
CA GLU A 445 12.40 14.44 -4.28
C GLU A 445 11.63 13.14 -3.95
N LEU A 446 10.54 12.86 -4.67
CA LEU A 446 9.69 11.68 -4.42
C LEU A 446 10.27 10.41 -5.05
N THR A 447 11.17 10.54 -6.04
CA THR A 447 11.95 9.43 -6.63
C THR A 447 13.28 9.20 -5.91
N LYS A 448 13.39 9.59 -4.63
CA LYS A 448 14.54 9.23 -3.79
C LYS A 448 14.25 7.87 -3.17
N PRO A 449 15.13 6.86 -3.32
CA PRO A 449 14.92 5.56 -2.70
C PRO A 449 14.87 5.71 -1.18
N LEU A 450 13.80 5.20 -0.57
CA LEU A 450 13.86 4.82 0.83
C LEU A 450 14.91 3.71 0.95
N THR A 451 15.83 3.83 1.90
CA THR A 451 16.80 2.77 2.17
C THR A 451 16.05 1.51 2.64
N ALA A 452 15.90 0.53 1.76
CA ALA A 452 15.32 -0.76 2.13
C ALA A 452 16.35 -1.61 2.88
N SER A 453 15.98 -2.11 4.06
CA SER A 453 16.83 -3.00 4.86
C SER A 453 16.81 -4.43 4.34
N THR A 454 17.98 -4.98 4.06
CA THR A 454 18.31 -6.42 4.14
C THR A 454 19.77 -6.65 3.77
N SER A 455 20.38 -5.80 2.93
CA SER A 455 21.82 -5.83 2.70
C SER A 455 22.59 -5.16 3.84
N THR A 456 23.79 -5.66 4.13
CA THR A 456 24.77 -4.98 5.01
C THR A 456 25.13 -3.59 4.50
N SER A 457 25.00 -3.33 3.19
CA SER A 457 25.18 -2.01 2.57
C SER A 457 24.06 -1.00 2.84
N ALA A 458 22.92 -1.41 3.43
CA ALA A 458 21.86 -0.49 3.84
C ALA A 458 22.18 0.25 5.16
N TYR A 459 23.10 -0.30 5.98
CA TYR A 459 23.54 0.31 7.23
C TYR A 459 24.59 1.39 6.94
N LYS A 460 24.31 2.63 7.34
CA LYS A 460 25.23 3.77 7.16
C LYS A 460 25.88 4.11 8.49
N LYS A 461 27.11 4.65 8.49
CA LYS A 461 27.72 5.20 9.71
C LYS A 461 26.86 6.35 10.23
N ALA A 462 26.49 6.30 11.50
CA ALA A 462 25.69 7.34 12.14
C ALA A 462 26.49 8.65 12.17
N GLN A 463 25.92 9.71 11.60
CA GLN A 463 26.39 11.08 11.83
C GLN A 463 25.83 11.57 13.16
N ALA A 464 26.35 11.03 14.26
CA ALA A 464 25.96 11.36 15.62
C ALA A 464 27.07 11.05 16.62
N THR A 465 27.16 11.86 17.68
CA THR A 465 28.11 11.67 18.78
C THR A 465 27.44 10.95 19.94
N LEU A 466 28.10 9.94 20.51
CA LEU A 466 27.66 9.27 21.73
C LEU A 466 28.22 10.02 22.95
N VAL A 467 27.35 10.38 23.89
CA VAL A 467 27.69 11.05 25.14
C VAL A 467 27.27 10.14 26.29
N LEU A 468 28.24 9.54 26.99
CA LEU A 468 27.99 8.66 28.13
C LEU A 468 28.24 9.45 29.41
N ASN A 469 27.24 9.54 30.30
CA ASN A 469 27.34 10.23 31.58
C ASN A 469 27.92 11.67 31.48
N GLY A 470 27.53 12.40 30.41
CA GLY A 470 27.99 13.76 30.14
C GLY A 470 29.33 13.87 29.39
N GLN A 471 30.05 12.77 29.16
CA GLN A 471 31.32 12.75 28.42
C GLN A 471 31.12 12.25 26.99
N SER A 472 31.65 12.99 26.01
CA SER A 472 31.71 12.53 24.61
C SER A 472 32.69 11.37 24.47
N LYS A 473 32.26 10.26 23.85
CA LYS A 473 33.06 9.04 23.71
C LYS A 473 33.33 8.69 22.23
N PRO A 474 34.60 8.43 21.84
CA PRO A 474 34.91 7.94 20.50
C PRO A 474 34.45 6.49 20.37
N ILE A 475 33.49 6.25 19.48
CA ILE A 475 32.85 4.93 19.32
C ILE A 475 33.46 4.10 18.19
N ASN A 476 34.07 2.97 18.55
CA ASN A 476 34.70 2.03 17.64
C ASN A 476 34.28 0.56 17.97
N PRO A 477 33.67 -0.18 17.03
CA PRO A 477 33.20 0.28 15.73
C PRO A 477 32.10 1.35 15.89
N SER A 478 31.90 2.18 14.87
CA SER A 478 31.00 3.34 15.02
C SER A 478 29.53 2.94 15.11
N MET A 479 28.70 3.80 15.71
CA MET A 479 27.24 3.68 15.60
C MET A 479 26.81 3.66 14.14
N MET A 480 25.73 2.94 13.85
CA MET A 480 25.15 2.79 12.53
C MET A 480 23.72 3.33 12.50
N THR A 481 23.20 3.68 11.33
CA THR A 481 21.79 4.04 11.13
C THR A 481 21.18 3.27 9.98
N ILE A 482 19.91 2.89 10.15
CA ILE A 482 19.07 2.25 9.14
C ILE A 482 17.60 2.58 9.45
N ASN A 483 16.77 2.87 8.44
CA ASN A 483 15.33 3.16 8.59
C ASN A 483 14.99 4.16 9.72
N ASN A 484 15.77 5.24 9.82
CA ASN A 484 15.67 6.26 10.87
C ASN A 484 15.85 5.73 12.32
N ARG A 485 16.44 4.54 12.49
CA ARG A 485 16.90 3.97 13.77
C ARG A 485 18.41 4.13 13.89
N MET A 486 18.89 4.32 15.11
CA MET A 486 20.32 4.30 15.42
C MET A 486 20.66 3.02 16.17
N LEU A 487 21.66 2.30 15.66
CA LEU A 487 22.19 1.08 16.25
C LEU A 487 23.55 1.37 16.86
N VAL A 488 23.77 0.79 18.03
CA VAL A 488 25.02 0.87 18.78
C VAL A 488 25.69 -0.52 18.77
N PRO A 489 27.03 -0.62 18.67
CA PRO A 489 27.70 -1.88 18.90
C PRO A 489 27.49 -2.24 20.37
N LEU A 490 26.76 -3.32 20.64
CA LEU A 490 26.24 -3.61 21.97
C LEU A 490 27.38 -3.78 22.98
N ARG A 491 28.40 -4.57 22.61
CA ARG A 491 29.62 -4.78 23.41
C ARG A 491 30.24 -3.46 23.87
N PHE A 492 30.48 -2.52 22.95
CA PHE A 492 31.12 -1.24 23.26
C PHE A 492 30.29 -0.43 24.27
N LEU A 493 28.98 -0.32 24.06
CA LEU A 493 28.11 0.42 25.00
C LEU A 493 28.06 -0.26 26.37
N SER A 494 27.96 -1.59 26.40
CA SER A 494 27.93 -2.36 27.64
C SER A 494 29.25 -2.23 28.43
N GLU A 495 30.40 -2.45 27.79
CA GLU A 495 31.72 -2.36 28.42
C GLU A 495 32.01 -0.93 28.94
N GLU A 496 31.67 0.12 28.18
CA GLU A 496 31.83 1.52 28.61
C GLU A 496 30.90 1.94 29.77
N LEU A 497 29.79 1.24 29.97
CA LEU A 497 28.91 1.40 31.13
C LEU A 497 29.35 0.53 32.33
N GLY A 498 30.45 -0.23 32.21
CA GLY A 498 30.98 -1.10 33.25
C GLY A 498 30.34 -2.50 33.31
N ALA A 499 29.63 -2.92 32.26
CA ALA A 499 29.02 -4.24 32.19
C ALA A 499 30.05 -5.33 31.84
N GLN A 500 29.88 -6.52 32.41
CA GLN A 500 30.58 -7.72 31.96
C GLN A 500 29.92 -8.25 30.68
N VAL A 501 30.72 -8.59 29.66
CA VAL A 501 30.24 -9.10 28.37
C VAL A 501 30.97 -10.38 27.99
N THR A 502 30.22 -11.46 27.81
CA THR A 502 30.72 -12.74 27.28
C THR A 502 30.03 -13.08 25.96
N TYR A 503 30.66 -13.91 25.13
CA TYR A 503 30.09 -14.36 23.86
C TYR A 503 30.35 -15.85 23.65
N ASN A 504 29.28 -16.59 23.40
CA ASN A 504 29.33 -18.01 23.06
C ASN A 504 29.26 -18.16 21.54
N THR A 505 30.35 -18.62 20.94
CA THR A 505 30.48 -18.79 19.48
C THR A 505 29.63 -19.94 18.93
N ALA A 506 29.34 -20.96 19.73
CA ALA A 506 28.54 -22.12 19.32
C ALA A 506 27.04 -21.78 19.25
N THR A 507 26.52 -20.99 20.20
CA THR A 507 25.12 -20.54 20.22
C THR A 507 24.91 -19.16 19.57
N LYS A 508 25.99 -18.51 19.13
CA LYS A 508 26.00 -17.10 18.64
C LYS A 508 25.41 -16.09 19.63
N GLN A 509 25.46 -16.38 20.92
CA GLN A 509 24.78 -15.63 21.96
C GLN A 509 25.78 -14.76 22.75
N ALA A 510 25.48 -13.48 22.91
CA ALA A 510 26.16 -12.60 23.86
C ALA A 510 25.40 -12.61 25.20
N ALA A 511 26.12 -12.64 26.32
CA ALA A 511 25.54 -12.46 27.65
C ALA A 511 26.16 -11.23 28.33
N ILE A 512 25.32 -10.34 28.83
CA ILE A 512 25.65 -9.02 29.37
C ILE A 512 25.15 -8.92 30.81
N THR A 513 25.97 -8.37 31.70
CA THR A 513 25.65 -8.16 33.13
C THR A 513 26.07 -6.75 33.56
N LEU A 514 25.10 -5.89 33.88
CA LEU A 514 25.32 -4.55 34.44
C LEU A 514 24.53 -4.40 35.75
N GLY A 515 25.21 -4.55 36.90
CA GLY A 515 24.53 -4.56 38.20
C GLY A 515 23.52 -5.71 38.29
N SER A 516 22.24 -5.39 38.52
CA SER A 516 21.13 -6.35 38.49
C SER A 516 20.62 -6.67 37.08
N HIS A 517 20.96 -5.86 36.07
CA HIS A 517 20.51 -6.05 34.69
C HIS A 517 21.35 -7.15 34.02
N THR A 518 20.78 -8.35 33.95
CA THR A 518 21.37 -9.54 33.34
C THR A 518 20.52 -9.97 32.14
N PHE A 519 21.15 -10.12 30.98
CA PHE A 519 20.46 -10.61 29.79
C PHE A 519 21.38 -11.33 28.79
N THR A 520 20.80 -12.27 28.04
CA THR A 520 21.38 -12.88 26.86
C THR A 520 20.71 -12.34 25.60
N ILE A 521 21.43 -12.37 24.48
CA ILE A 521 20.95 -11.87 23.21
C ILE A 521 21.66 -12.60 22.06
N GLN A 522 20.93 -12.96 21.01
CA GLN A 522 21.44 -13.77 19.91
C GLN A 522 21.21 -13.06 18.57
N GLU A 523 22.07 -13.33 17.59
CA GLU A 523 21.87 -12.86 16.21
C GLU A 523 20.48 -13.29 15.68
N ASP A 524 19.81 -12.39 14.95
CA ASP A 524 18.49 -12.58 14.34
C ASP A 524 17.29 -12.87 15.28
N THR A 525 17.48 -13.01 16.61
CA THR A 525 16.35 -13.22 17.54
C THR A 525 15.54 -11.94 17.81
N PRO A 526 14.20 -11.98 17.83
CA PRO A 526 13.37 -10.80 18.06
C PRO A 526 13.19 -10.43 19.54
N TYR A 527 13.98 -11.05 20.42
CA TYR A 527 13.97 -10.86 21.86
C TYR A 527 15.39 -11.00 22.44
N ALA A 528 15.58 -10.46 23.64
CA ALA A 528 16.64 -10.81 24.57
C ALA A 528 16.04 -11.62 25.74
N GLU A 529 16.82 -12.49 26.38
CA GLU A 529 16.37 -13.27 27.54
C GLU A 529 16.93 -12.62 28.82
N THR A 530 16.08 -12.28 29.80
CA THR A 530 16.49 -11.62 31.04
C THR A 530 16.57 -12.57 32.23
N GLY A 531 17.38 -12.20 33.22
CA GLY A 531 17.56 -12.96 34.46
C GLY A 531 18.28 -14.29 34.24
N THR A 532 17.82 -15.36 34.89
CA THR A 532 18.40 -16.72 34.79
C THR A 532 17.99 -17.48 33.51
N GLY A 533 17.64 -16.77 32.44
CA GLY A 533 17.36 -17.34 31.11
C GLY A 533 15.95 -17.91 30.94
N LYS A 534 14.92 -17.25 31.51
CA LYS A 534 13.51 -17.67 31.36
C LYS A 534 12.53 -16.55 30.99
N GLU A 535 12.85 -15.29 31.28
CA GLU A 535 12.03 -14.16 30.88
C GLU A 535 12.50 -13.65 29.51
N GLN A 536 11.59 -13.25 28.62
CA GLN A 536 11.94 -12.75 27.29
C GLN A 536 11.41 -11.33 27.10
N VAL A 537 12.29 -10.41 26.69
CA VAL A 537 11.99 -9.01 26.40
C VAL A 537 12.03 -8.79 24.89
N ALA A 538 10.90 -8.34 24.32
CA ALA A 538 10.79 -8.01 22.90
C ALA A 538 11.79 -6.91 22.50
N LEU A 539 12.41 -7.06 21.32
CA LEU A 539 13.28 -6.04 20.72
C LEU A 539 12.55 -5.35 19.56
N PHE A 540 12.74 -4.03 19.39
CA PHE A 540 12.15 -3.30 18.27
C PHE A 540 12.67 -3.76 16.90
N SER A 541 13.86 -4.37 16.84
CA SER A 541 14.35 -5.19 15.72
C SER A 541 15.35 -6.22 16.23
N SER A 542 15.44 -7.37 15.54
CA SER A 542 16.47 -8.36 15.79
C SER A 542 17.89 -7.76 15.77
N PRO A 543 18.80 -8.25 16.63
CA PRO A 543 20.21 -7.92 16.59
C PRO A 543 20.85 -8.34 15.27
N VAL A 544 21.75 -7.51 14.74
CA VAL A 544 22.44 -7.75 13.47
C VAL A 544 23.94 -7.73 13.65
N VAL A 545 24.66 -8.67 13.04
CA VAL A 545 26.12 -8.63 13.01
C VAL A 545 26.60 -7.81 11.81
N LEU A 546 27.32 -6.72 12.07
CA LEU A 546 27.96 -5.89 11.05
C LEU A 546 29.47 -5.90 11.29
N ASN A 547 30.24 -6.34 10.28
CA ASN A 547 31.70 -6.44 10.34
C ASN A 547 32.21 -7.17 11.61
N GLY A 548 31.55 -8.26 12.00
CA GLY A 548 31.90 -9.08 13.17
C GLY A 548 31.45 -8.52 14.52
N SER A 549 30.76 -7.38 14.57
CA SER A 549 30.22 -6.79 15.81
C SER A 549 28.70 -6.87 15.86
N LEU A 550 28.15 -7.23 17.03
CA LEU A 550 26.71 -7.29 17.25
C LEU A 550 26.15 -5.88 17.49
N TYR A 551 25.19 -5.48 16.67
CA TYR A 551 24.50 -4.20 16.75
C TYR A 551 23.06 -4.37 17.17
N LEU A 552 22.61 -3.46 18.04
CA LEU A 552 21.24 -3.39 18.54
C LEU A 552 20.77 -1.92 18.48
N PRO A 553 19.47 -1.62 18.25
CA PRO A 553 18.98 -0.25 18.40
C PRO A 553 19.32 0.30 19.78
N ILE A 554 19.79 1.54 19.84
CA ILE A 554 20.29 2.14 21.09
C ILE A 554 19.20 2.25 22.17
N SER A 555 17.93 2.27 21.76
CA SER A 555 16.75 2.20 22.64
C SER A 555 16.55 0.83 23.28
N ASP A 556 16.69 -0.26 22.51
CA ASP A 556 16.61 -1.62 23.02
C ASP A 556 17.77 -1.87 23.98
N ALA A 557 18.99 -1.48 23.59
CA ALA A 557 20.17 -1.55 24.44
C ALA A 557 19.99 -0.77 25.74
N GLY A 558 19.47 0.46 25.67
CA GLY A 558 19.18 1.28 26.85
C GLY A 558 18.17 0.65 27.81
N SER A 559 17.09 0.09 27.26
CA SER A 559 16.05 -0.61 28.03
C SER A 559 16.61 -1.84 28.76
N LEU A 560 17.37 -2.69 28.05
CA LEU A 560 17.97 -3.90 28.62
C LEU A 560 19.04 -3.59 29.69
N LEU A 561 19.81 -2.52 29.51
CA LEU A 561 20.86 -2.08 30.43
C LEU A 561 20.34 -1.24 31.61
N GLY A 562 19.04 -0.87 31.64
CA GLY A 562 18.48 -0.02 32.69
C GLY A 562 18.97 1.43 32.68
N VAL A 563 19.35 1.94 31.49
CA VAL A 563 19.94 3.29 31.32
C VAL A 563 19.05 4.20 30.48
N LYS A 564 19.02 5.49 30.83
CA LYS A 564 18.21 6.48 30.11
C LYS A 564 18.92 6.92 28.83
N VAL A 565 18.23 6.80 27.70
CA VAL A 565 18.71 7.22 26.37
C VAL A 565 17.91 8.43 25.87
N VAL A 566 18.59 9.47 25.41
CA VAL A 566 17.99 10.71 24.87
C VAL A 566 18.66 11.08 23.55
N TRP A 567 17.86 11.36 22.52
CA TRP A 567 18.34 11.87 21.22
C TRP A 567 18.14 13.38 21.12
N ASN A 568 19.23 14.11 20.92
CA ASN A 568 19.20 15.56 20.70
C ASN A 568 19.37 15.86 19.20
N GLY A 569 18.26 16.10 18.50
CA GLY A 569 18.24 16.27 17.05
C GLY A 569 19.08 17.43 16.50
N GLY A 570 19.21 18.53 17.26
CA GLY A 570 19.99 19.71 16.89
C GLY A 570 21.51 19.46 16.86
N PRO A 571 22.16 19.20 18.02
CA PRO A 571 23.60 18.90 18.07
C PRO A 571 23.93 17.47 17.60
N ARG A 572 22.91 16.67 17.25
CA ARG A 572 23.02 15.28 16.77
C ARG A 572 23.77 14.37 17.76
N THR A 573 23.42 14.47 19.04
CA THR A 573 24.00 13.63 20.09
C THR A 573 23.00 12.59 20.60
N VAL A 574 23.49 11.39 20.91
CA VAL A 574 22.78 10.46 21.80
C VAL A 574 23.41 10.57 23.18
N GLU A 575 22.64 11.04 24.14
CA GLU A 575 23.00 10.97 25.56
C GLU A 575 22.54 9.64 26.14
N VAL A 576 23.44 8.94 26.83
CA VAL A 576 23.11 7.79 27.68
C VAL A 576 23.52 8.15 29.10
N LYS A 577 22.60 7.98 30.05
CA LYS A 577 22.83 8.25 31.47
C LYS A 577 22.50 7.00 32.28
N THR A 578 23.47 6.57 33.09
CA THR A 578 23.21 5.62 34.18
C THR A 578 22.28 6.26 35.20
N SER A 579 21.35 5.47 35.72
CA SER A 579 20.35 5.87 36.72
C SER A 579 20.98 6.24 38.06
#